data_AF-A0A920PQW2-F1
#
_entry.id   AF-A0A920PQW2-F1
#
_cell.length_a   1.000
_cell.length_b   1.000
_cell.length_c   1.000
_cell.angle_alpha   90.00
_cell.angle_beta   90.00
_cell.angle_gamma   90.00
#
_symmetry.space_group_name_H-M   'P 1'
#
loop_
_entity.id
_entity.type
_entity.pdbx_description
1 polymer ?
#
loop_
_entity_poly.entity_id
_entity_poly.type
_entity_poly.pdbx_seq_one_letter_code
_entity_poly.pdbx_strand_id
1 'polypeptide(L)'
;MFEPLAPEDGPAEDVYLILGVLQFSEACLRLYGHPHLLAAAATLNGADFVPFNEAMFIKKPGLGASVAWHQDGVTHWDHPQWDSRDTWIYFSGFLLYGSTAANAVWVVPGSHRFGNVTWRRWSRQMDQNACVMRCPISVARATW
;
A
#
# COMPACT_ATOMS: atom_id res chain seq x y z
N MET A 1 -19.44 4.42 -0.94
CA MET A 1 -18.55 5.51 -0.51
C MET A 1 -18.56 6.58 -1.60
N PHE A 2 -18.54 7.85 -1.23
CA PHE A 2 -18.53 8.98 -2.18
C PHE A 2 -17.08 9.25 -2.60
N GLU A 3 -16.80 9.28 -3.90
CA GLU A 3 -15.51 9.68 -4.44
C GLU A 3 -15.65 11.15 -4.89
N PRO A 4 -14.85 12.08 -4.35
CA PRO A 4 -14.96 13.48 -4.71
C PRO A 4 -14.53 13.71 -6.16
N LEU A 5 -15.24 14.60 -6.84
CA LEU A 5 -14.83 15.10 -8.15
C LEU A 5 -13.67 16.07 -8.00
N ALA A 6 -12.75 16.03 -8.96
CA ALA A 6 -11.69 17.04 -9.02
C ALA A 6 -12.29 18.45 -9.18
N PRO A 7 -11.69 19.48 -8.56
CA PRO A 7 -12.11 20.87 -8.75
C PRO A 7 -12.02 21.29 -10.22
N GLU A 8 -12.98 22.08 -10.70
CA GLU A 8 -13.00 22.58 -12.09
C GLU A 8 -11.80 23.49 -12.41
N ASP A 9 -11.25 24.16 -11.39
CA ASP A 9 -10.06 25.04 -11.47
C ASP A 9 -8.75 24.31 -11.11
N GLY A 10 -8.78 22.98 -11.01
CA GLY A 10 -7.61 22.17 -10.70
C GLY A 10 -6.56 22.17 -11.83
N PRO A 11 -5.29 21.83 -11.50
CA PRO A 11 -4.25 21.70 -12.53
C PRO A 11 -4.55 20.53 -13.48
N ALA A 12 -4.10 20.63 -14.72
CA ALA A 12 -4.25 19.55 -15.71
C ALA A 12 -3.49 18.27 -15.31
N GLU A 13 -2.38 18.42 -14.58
CA GLU A 13 -1.52 17.33 -14.14
C GLU A 13 -1.12 17.52 -12.67
N ASP A 14 -0.97 16.42 -11.95
CA ASP A 14 -0.46 16.41 -10.59
C ASP A 14 0.56 15.29 -10.38
N VAL A 15 1.51 15.51 -9.46
CA VAL A 15 2.48 14.49 -9.07
C VAL A 15 1.80 13.51 -8.12
N TYR A 16 1.49 12.33 -8.62
CA TYR A 16 0.86 11.25 -7.84
C TYR A 16 1.88 10.28 -7.26
N LEU A 17 2.92 9.94 -8.01
CA LEU A 17 3.88 8.89 -7.66
C LEU A 17 5.29 9.28 -8.11
N ILE A 18 6.27 9.12 -7.22
CA ILE A 18 7.70 9.20 -7.55
C ILE A 18 8.32 7.83 -7.30
N LEU A 19 8.94 7.26 -8.33
CA LEU A 19 9.70 6.01 -8.26
C LEU A 19 11.20 6.31 -8.13
N GLY A 20 11.97 5.38 -7.57
CA GLY A 20 13.42 5.53 -7.44
C GLY A 20 13.84 6.60 -6.43
N VAL A 21 12.99 6.91 -5.45
CA VAL A 21 13.18 8.03 -4.51
C VAL A 21 14.50 7.97 -3.73
N LEU A 22 15.08 6.78 -3.55
CA LEU A 22 16.37 6.60 -2.88
C LEU A 22 17.53 7.19 -3.69
N GLN A 23 17.40 7.26 -5.02
CA GLN A 23 18.41 7.84 -5.91
C GLN A 23 18.44 9.36 -5.83
N PHE A 24 17.31 9.97 -5.46
CA PHE A 24 17.12 11.42 -5.48
C PHE A 24 17.15 12.06 -4.08
N SER A 25 17.07 11.26 -3.01
CA SER A 25 17.00 11.76 -1.65
C SER A 25 17.80 10.90 -0.67
N GLU A 26 18.89 11.47 -0.16
CA GLU A 26 19.72 10.85 0.86
C GLU A 26 18.94 10.61 2.18
N ALA A 27 17.96 11.47 2.47
CA ALA A 27 17.07 11.28 3.61
C ALA A 27 16.18 10.04 3.44
N CYS A 28 15.62 9.84 2.23
CA CYS A 28 14.85 8.65 1.90
C CYS A 28 15.73 7.39 1.96
N LEU A 29 16.97 7.46 1.47
CA LEU A 29 17.93 6.36 1.54
C LEU A 29 18.25 5.97 3.00
N ARG A 30 18.54 6.94 3.86
CA ARG A 30 18.79 6.69 5.30
C ARG A 30 17.58 6.11 6.00
N LEU A 31 16.39 6.61 5.69
CA LEU A 31 15.14 6.12 6.28
C LEU A 31 14.85 4.67 5.84
N TYR A 32 15.03 4.37 4.56
CA TYR A 32 14.88 3.03 3.99
C TYR A 32 15.87 2.03 4.62
N GLY A 33 17.11 2.47 4.87
CA GLY A 33 18.16 1.68 5.51
C GLY A 33 18.20 1.76 7.04
N HIS A 34 17.18 2.32 7.70
CA HIS A 34 17.27 2.58 9.14
C HIS A 34 17.30 1.26 9.95
N PRO A 35 18.30 1.02 10.83
CA PRO A 35 18.51 -0.28 11.46
C PRO A 35 17.30 -0.83 12.23
N HIS A 36 16.57 0.02 12.96
CA HIS A 36 15.39 -0.42 13.71
C HIS A 36 14.24 -0.86 12.80
N LEU A 37 14.14 -0.30 11.60
CA LEU A 37 13.07 -0.62 10.66
C LEU A 37 13.39 -1.91 9.91
N LEU A 38 14.65 -2.06 9.49
CA LEU A 38 15.14 -3.31 8.93
C LEU A 38 15.02 -4.46 9.96
N ALA A 39 15.33 -4.21 11.22
CA ALA A 39 15.15 -5.19 12.29
C ALA A 39 13.67 -5.58 12.45
N ALA A 40 12.76 -4.60 12.48
CA ALA A 40 11.32 -4.88 12.55
C ALA A 40 10.83 -5.69 11.33
N ALA A 41 11.25 -5.32 10.12
CA ALA A 41 10.92 -6.06 8.90
C ALA A 41 11.44 -7.50 8.93
N ALA A 42 12.68 -7.71 9.41
CA ALA A 42 13.28 -9.04 9.54
C ALA A 42 12.52 -9.93 10.54
N THR A 43 11.90 -9.36 11.59
CA THR A 43 11.09 -10.17 12.52
C THR A 43 9.86 -10.82 11.87
N LEU A 44 9.38 -10.23 10.77
CA LEU A 44 8.19 -10.70 10.05
C LEU A 44 8.55 -11.52 8.81
N ASN A 45 9.63 -11.14 8.10
CA ASN A 45 9.99 -11.72 6.80
C ASN A 45 11.15 -12.72 6.87
N GLY A 46 11.84 -12.83 8.01
CA GLY A 46 13.06 -13.63 8.13
C GLY A 46 14.34 -12.79 8.06
N ALA A 47 15.45 -13.38 8.50
CA ALA A 47 16.74 -12.70 8.58
C ALA A 47 17.40 -12.49 7.20
N ASP A 48 16.96 -13.24 6.19
CA ASP A 48 17.40 -13.20 4.79
C ASP A 48 16.53 -12.29 3.91
N PHE A 49 15.63 -11.49 4.51
CA PHE A 49 14.76 -10.61 3.73
C PHE A 49 15.57 -9.60 2.90
N VAL A 50 15.09 -9.34 1.69
CA VAL A 50 15.68 -8.36 0.77
C VAL A 50 14.65 -7.26 0.49
N PRO A 51 14.95 -5.99 0.77
CA PRO A 51 14.09 -4.88 0.38
C PRO A 51 13.97 -4.82 -1.16
N PHE A 52 12.74 -4.83 -1.69
CA PHE A 52 12.50 -5.02 -3.14
C PHE A 52 12.01 -3.76 -3.88
N ASN A 53 11.15 -2.94 -3.26
CA ASN A 53 10.50 -1.84 -3.98
C ASN A 53 10.29 -0.62 -3.09
N GLU A 54 10.48 0.56 -3.68
CA GLU A 54 10.20 1.86 -3.07
C GLU A 54 9.36 2.75 -3.98
N ALA A 55 8.49 3.54 -3.38
CA ALA A 55 7.83 4.64 -4.05
C ALA A 55 7.36 5.68 -3.04
N MET A 56 7.22 6.93 -3.49
CA MET A 56 6.56 7.98 -2.72
C MET A 56 5.24 8.33 -3.38
N PHE A 57 4.14 8.00 -2.71
CA PHE A 57 2.79 8.41 -3.11
C PHE A 57 2.49 9.80 -2.56
N ILE A 58 2.04 10.70 -3.42
CA ILE A 58 1.67 12.06 -3.07
C ILE A 58 0.17 12.23 -3.34
N LYS A 59 -0.53 12.72 -2.33
CA LYS A 59 -1.97 12.97 -2.37
C LYS A 59 -2.17 14.42 -1.96
N LYS A 60 -2.34 15.33 -2.92
CA LYS A 60 -2.59 16.73 -2.60
C LYS A 60 -4.01 16.92 -2.04
N PRO A 61 -4.22 17.87 -1.12
CA PRO A 61 -5.56 18.19 -0.64
C PRO A 61 -6.52 18.50 -1.79
N GLY A 62 -7.65 17.81 -1.85
CA GLY A 62 -8.68 18.00 -2.89
C GLY A 62 -8.32 17.50 -4.30
N LEU A 63 -7.09 17.00 -4.52
CA LEU A 63 -6.61 16.53 -5.82
C LEU A 63 -6.08 15.09 -5.80
N GLY A 64 -5.90 14.52 -4.60
CA GLY A 64 -5.32 13.19 -4.44
C GLY A 64 -6.15 12.10 -5.10
N ALA A 65 -5.56 11.39 -6.06
CA ALA A 65 -6.22 10.26 -6.71
C ALA A 65 -6.62 9.18 -5.70
N SER A 66 -7.84 8.66 -5.83
CA SER A 66 -8.24 7.47 -5.09
C SER A 66 -7.48 6.25 -5.62
N VAL A 67 -7.27 5.28 -4.75
CA VAL A 67 -6.71 3.98 -5.13
C VAL A 67 -7.79 2.96 -4.92
N ALA A 68 -8.18 2.25 -5.98
CA ALA A 68 -9.20 1.21 -5.93
C ALA A 68 -8.76 0.02 -5.05
N TRP A 69 -9.71 -0.82 -4.64
CA TRP A 69 -9.38 -2.11 -4.04
C TRP A 69 -8.51 -2.93 -5.00
N HIS A 70 -7.31 -3.29 -4.57
CA HIS A 70 -6.37 -4.08 -5.36
C HIS A 70 -5.51 -4.96 -4.46
N GLN A 71 -4.85 -5.93 -5.08
CA GLN A 71 -3.74 -6.63 -4.46
C GLN A 71 -2.40 -6.10 -4.97
N ASP A 72 -1.52 -5.80 -4.01
CA ASP A 72 -0.07 -5.98 -4.09
C ASP A 72 0.31 -7.16 -4.99
N GLY A 73 1.48 -7.19 -5.66
CA GLY A 73 2.03 -8.40 -6.30
C GLY A 73 1.09 -9.13 -7.29
N VAL A 74 1.14 -8.71 -8.55
CA VAL A 74 0.23 -9.18 -9.60
C VAL A 74 0.68 -10.48 -10.32
N THR A 75 1.76 -11.12 -9.89
CA THR A 75 2.37 -12.24 -10.61
C THR A 75 2.53 -13.49 -9.75
N HIS A 76 2.58 -14.67 -10.37
CA HIS A 76 2.95 -15.95 -9.75
C HIS A 76 2.00 -16.52 -8.68
N TRP A 77 0.74 -16.11 -8.66
CA TRP A 77 -0.28 -16.71 -7.77
C TRP A 77 -0.48 -18.21 -7.98
N ASP A 78 -0.23 -18.72 -9.18
CA ASP A 78 -0.31 -20.15 -9.53
C ASP A 78 1.03 -20.88 -9.37
N HIS A 79 2.06 -20.24 -8.79
CA HIS A 79 3.36 -20.86 -8.62
C HIS A 79 3.26 -22.00 -7.58
N PRO A 80 3.85 -23.19 -7.84
CA PRO A 80 3.73 -24.34 -6.93
C PRO A 80 4.36 -24.13 -5.56
N GLN A 81 5.22 -23.11 -5.41
CA GLN A 81 5.81 -22.69 -4.14
C GLN A 81 5.19 -21.41 -3.58
N TRP A 82 4.03 -20.99 -4.08
CA TRP A 82 3.31 -19.87 -3.48
C TRP A 82 2.92 -20.25 -2.04
N ASP A 83 3.35 -19.46 -1.07
CA ASP A 83 2.88 -19.53 0.33
C ASP A 83 2.14 -18.24 0.68
N SER A 84 0.98 -18.40 1.29
CA SER A 84 0.21 -17.34 1.96
C SER A 84 0.99 -16.57 3.05
N ARG A 85 2.13 -17.09 3.51
CA ARG A 85 3.06 -16.47 4.46
C ARG A 85 4.22 -15.77 3.75
N ASP A 86 4.54 -16.19 2.53
CA ASP A 86 5.54 -15.56 1.65
C ASP A 86 4.94 -14.39 0.86
N THR A 87 3.70 -14.00 1.19
CA THR A 87 3.12 -12.74 0.73
C THR A 87 4.00 -11.62 1.23
N TRP A 88 4.82 -11.12 0.32
CA TRP A 88 5.64 -9.92 0.37
C TRP A 88 4.95 -8.90 1.26
N ILE A 89 5.46 -8.76 2.49
CA ILE A 89 4.87 -7.83 3.44
C ILE A 89 5.08 -6.44 2.85
N TYR A 90 3.97 -5.86 2.39
CA TYR A 90 3.91 -4.44 2.09
C TYR A 90 4.09 -3.69 3.41
N PHE A 91 5.33 -3.27 3.68
CA PHE A 91 5.59 -2.30 4.73
C PHE A 91 5.09 -0.98 4.17
N SER A 92 3.85 -0.60 4.52
CA SER A 92 3.29 0.70 4.16
C SER A 92 4.18 1.78 4.73
N GLY A 93 5.01 2.31 3.84
CA GLY A 93 6.06 3.27 4.13
C GLY A 93 5.53 4.47 4.87
N PHE A 94 6.35 4.92 5.81
CA PHE A 94 6.34 6.22 6.50
C PHE A 94 5.21 7.16 6.08
N LEU A 95 4.16 7.21 6.90
CA LEU A 95 3.21 8.31 6.82
C LEU A 95 3.90 9.58 7.33
N LEU A 96 4.36 10.40 6.39
CA LEU A 96 4.99 11.69 6.72
C LEU A 96 3.98 12.71 7.25
N TYR A 97 2.69 12.50 6.97
CA TYR A 97 1.58 13.36 7.37
C TYR A 97 0.52 12.56 8.13
N GLY A 98 -0.29 13.26 8.92
CA GLY A 98 -1.36 12.67 9.70
C GLY A 98 -2.39 11.94 8.84
N SER A 99 -2.87 10.82 9.36
CA SER A 99 -3.90 10.00 8.73
C SER A 99 -5.10 9.83 9.66
N THR A 100 -6.29 9.91 9.07
CA THR A 100 -7.62 9.79 9.66
C THR A 100 -8.42 8.82 8.81
N ALA A 101 -9.59 8.39 9.28
CA ALA A 101 -10.46 7.51 8.49
C ALA A 101 -10.83 8.08 7.11
N ALA A 102 -10.81 9.41 6.94
CA ALA A 102 -11.11 10.06 5.67
C ALA A 102 -10.00 9.87 4.62
N ASN A 103 -8.73 9.86 5.04
CA ASN A 103 -7.56 9.86 4.15
C ASN A 103 -6.59 8.68 4.35
N ALA A 104 -7.03 7.66 5.08
CA ALA A 104 -6.23 6.49 5.39
C ALA A 104 -6.23 5.44 4.28
N VAL A 105 -5.27 4.53 4.40
CA VAL A 105 -5.35 3.24 3.72
C VAL A 105 -6.34 2.34 4.46
N TRP A 106 -7.31 1.84 3.72
CA TRP A 106 -8.31 0.86 4.12
C TRP A 106 -7.90 -0.51 3.65
N VAL A 107 -8.14 -1.51 4.48
CA VAL A 107 -7.55 -2.83 4.33
C VAL A 107 -8.56 -3.89 4.71
N VAL A 108 -8.46 -5.08 4.11
CA VAL A 108 -9.29 -6.24 4.50
C VAL A 108 -8.41 -7.23 5.27
N PRO A 109 -8.53 -7.32 6.60
CA PRO A 109 -7.69 -8.21 7.40
C PRO A 109 -7.84 -9.68 6.98
N GLY A 110 -6.72 -10.40 6.97
CA GLY A 110 -6.69 -11.82 6.61
C GLY A 110 -6.76 -12.12 5.10
N SER A 111 -7.01 -11.11 4.26
CA SER A 111 -7.13 -11.27 2.80
C SER A 111 -5.89 -11.84 2.12
N HIS A 112 -4.71 -11.73 2.75
CA HIS A 112 -3.45 -12.31 2.27
C HIS A 112 -3.47 -13.84 2.11
N ARG A 113 -4.41 -14.51 2.78
CA ARG A 113 -4.52 -15.97 2.72
C ARG A 113 -5.39 -16.48 1.57
N PHE A 114 -6.04 -15.58 0.84
CA PHE A 114 -7.05 -15.96 -0.15
C PHE A 114 -6.50 -16.18 -1.56
N GLY A 115 -5.18 -16.00 -1.76
CA GLY A 115 -4.58 -16.08 -3.09
C GLY A 115 -5.03 -14.92 -4.00
N ASN A 116 -5.13 -15.16 -5.31
CA ASN A 116 -5.62 -14.18 -6.27
C ASN A 116 -7.14 -14.01 -6.16
N VAL A 117 -7.57 -12.82 -5.74
CA VAL A 117 -8.97 -12.49 -5.52
C VAL A 117 -9.52 -11.71 -6.72
N THR A 118 -10.53 -12.28 -7.39
CA THR A 118 -11.25 -11.58 -8.45
C THR A 118 -12.28 -10.59 -7.88
N TRP A 119 -12.15 -9.32 -8.29
CA TRP A 119 -12.92 -8.18 -7.80
C TRP A 119 -14.45 -8.33 -7.92
N ARG A 120 -14.96 -9.05 -8.93
CA ARG A 120 -16.40 -9.23 -9.19
C ARG A 120 -17.12 -9.92 -8.04
N ARG A 121 -16.43 -10.79 -7.30
CA ARG A 121 -17.05 -11.63 -6.26
C ARG A 121 -16.98 -11.00 -4.87
N TRP A 122 -16.17 -9.95 -4.66
CA TRP A 122 -15.78 -9.51 -3.32
C TRP A 122 -16.11 -8.07 -2.95
N SER A 123 -16.50 -7.21 -3.91
CA SER A 123 -16.68 -5.77 -3.66
C SER A 123 -17.63 -5.44 -2.49
N ARG A 124 -18.76 -6.16 -2.35
CA ARG A 124 -19.72 -5.94 -1.24
C ARG A 124 -19.23 -6.45 0.11
N GLN A 125 -18.38 -7.47 0.12
CA GLN A 125 -17.92 -8.15 1.33
C GLN A 125 -16.67 -7.46 1.90
N MET A 126 -15.84 -6.88 1.02
CA MET A 126 -14.68 -6.08 1.40
C MET A 126 -15.07 -4.83 2.17
N ASP A 127 -16.09 -4.09 1.73
CA ASP A 127 -16.55 -2.88 2.42
C ASP A 127 -17.10 -3.16 3.84
N GLN A 128 -17.62 -4.37 4.10
CA GLN A 128 -18.14 -4.76 5.43
C GLN A 128 -17.03 -5.16 6.41
N ASN A 129 -15.95 -5.73 5.90
CA ASN A 129 -14.83 -6.24 6.69
C ASN A 129 -13.60 -5.32 6.66
N ALA A 130 -13.71 -4.16 5.99
CA ALA A 130 -12.63 -3.20 5.87
C ALA A 130 -12.37 -2.48 7.19
N CYS A 131 -11.11 -2.27 7.52
CA CYS A 131 -10.69 -1.39 8.61
C CYS A 131 -9.54 -0.48 8.16
N VAL A 132 -9.27 0.57 8.94
CA VAL A 132 -8.09 1.42 8.74
C VAL A 132 -6.83 0.65 9.17
N MET A 133 -5.79 0.69 8.32
CA MET A 133 -4.58 -0.13 8.42
C MET A 133 -3.89 -0.13 9.80
N ARG A 134 -3.48 -1.32 10.28
CA ARG A 134 -2.60 -1.55 11.47
C ARG A 134 -1.63 -2.77 11.38
N CYS A 135 -1.61 -3.58 10.31
CA CYS A 135 -0.80 -4.83 10.19
C CYS A 135 -0.75 -5.37 8.73
N PRO A 136 -0.02 -6.46 8.36
CA PRO A 136 0.33 -6.81 6.96
C PRO A 136 -0.82 -7.41 6.13
N ILE A 137 -0.79 -7.19 4.81
CA ILE A 137 -2.01 -7.12 3.96
C ILE A 137 -1.72 -7.52 2.52
N SER A 138 -2.77 -8.01 1.85
CA SER A 138 -2.77 -8.16 0.40
C SER A 138 -3.89 -7.42 -0.28
N VAL A 139 -4.92 -6.87 0.39
CA VAL A 139 -5.95 -6.03 -0.24
C VAL A 139 -6.03 -4.68 0.45
N ALA A 140 -5.76 -3.61 -0.31
CA ALA A 140 -5.78 -2.25 0.19
C ALA A 140 -6.48 -1.28 -0.78
N ARG A 141 -6.94 -0.14 -0.23
CA ARG A 141 -7.41 1.00 -0.99
C ARG A 141 -7.13 2.29 -0.23
N ALA A 142 -7.04 3.43 -0.91
CA ALA A 142 -6.83 4.72 -0.25
C ALA A 142 -7.81 5.75 -0.78
N THR A 143 -8.58 6.34 0.12
CA THR A 143 -9.66 7.30 -0.19
C THR A 143 -9.19 8.71 0.14
N TRP A 144 -9.62 9.69 -0.64
CA TRP A 144 -9.46 11.12 -0.41
C TRP A 144 -10.75 11.82 -0.79
#